data_AF-W4QPS9-F1
#
_entry.id   AF-W4QPS9-F1
#
_cell.length_a   1.000
_cell.length_b   1.000
_cell.length_c   1.000
_cell.angle_alpha   90.00
_cell.angle_beta   90.00
_cell.angle_gamma   90.00
#
_symmetry.space_group_name_H-M   'P 1'
#
loop_
_entity.id
_entity.type
_entity.pdbx_description
1 polymer ?
#
loop_
_entity_poly.entity_id
_entity_poly.type
_entity_poly.pdbx_seq_one_letter_code
_entity_poly.pdbx_strand_id
1 'polypeptide(L)'
;MKMFIEAWSAKFQSEKYPIEFYIHNIKGLQIASSPEKAGEHIINLLHWKDGKVRIDSNGDVLVGNENYTLLATKPNTYNETRHKEILSSIDFYHWVQEVKKQNSFEANKVNDLANKFDLYGRDSLVIPAFILHIISPLIYPLYDQHVERAKRALLAENISFKNRDIHIVAYKEYQSFLQDISGNNPTISLEEVKKTDNALWSFGKWLKGQHKIKAHNGKTKKLNENHFTPNNDFKKEVLDRISRGNTSQKEVMKSVAVKFGVTLPDSYYKYPGSHINRWRKQSIY
;
A
#
# COMPACT_ATOMS: atom_id res chain seq x y z
N MET A 1 -21.09 -12.40 11.62
CA MET A 1 -19.68 -12.19 11.20
C MET A 1 -19.19 -13.21 10.17
N LYS A 2 -19.34 -14.52 10.40
CA LYS A 2 -18.89 -15.58 9.46
C LYS A 2 -19.33 -15.38 7.99
N MET A 3 -20.63 -15.15 7.75
CA MET A 3 -21.16 -14.88 6.41
C MET A 3 -20.54 -13.62 5.77
N PHE A 4 -20.25 -12.59 6.57
CA PHE A 4 -19.57 -11.39 6.10
C PHE A 4 -18.15 -11.72 5.62
N ILE A 5 -17.39 -12.47 6.42
CA ILE A 5 -16.02 -12.88 6.08
C ILE A 5 -15.99 -13.69 4.79
N GLU A 6 -16.89 -14.67 4.65
CA GLU A 6 -17.00 -15.49 3.45
C GLU A 6 -17.32 -14.66 2.21
N ALA A 7 -18.36 -13.82 2.28
CA ALA A 7 -18.80 -13.01 1.15
C ALA A 7 -17.76 -11.98 0.69
N TRP A 8 -17.03 -11.37 1.64
CA TRP A 8 -16.06 -10.33 1.31
C TRP A 8 -14.66 -10.87 1.01
N SER A 9 -14.25 -11.98 1.62
CA SER A 9 -12.96 -12.60 1.29
C SER A 9 -12.94 -13.09 -0.15
N ALA A 10 -14.06 -13.58 -0.67
CA ALA A 10 -14.19 -14.00 -2.08
C ALA A 10 -14.00 -12.84 -3.08
N LYS A 11 -14.09 -11.59 -2.63
CA LYS A 11 -13.88 -10.38 -3.45
C LYS A 11 -12.46 -9.83 -3.38
N PHE A 12 -11.56 -10.53 -2.68
CA PHE A 12 -10.16 -10.14 -2.59
C PHE A 12 -9.49 -10.28 -3.95
N GLN A 13 -8.59 -9.34 -4.27
CA GLN A 13 -7.94 -9.30 -5.58
C GLN A 13 -6.71 -10.21 -5.62
N SER A 14 -6.94 -11.52 -5.60
CA SER A 14 -5.89 -12.55 -5.62
C SER A 14 -4.98 -12.45 -6.85
N GLU A 15 -5.48 -12.02 -8.00
CA GLU A 15 -4.66 -11.77 -9.20
C GLU A 15 -3.57 -10.72 -8.96
N LYS A 16 -3.88 -9.67 -8.17
CA LYS A 16 -2.92 -8.61 -7.82
C LYS A 16 -2.07 -8.96 -6.61
N TYR A 17 -2.62 -9.77 -5.71
CA TYR A 17 -2.03 -10.17 -4.45
C TYR A 17 -2.14 -11.70 -4.30
N PRO A 18 -1.29 -12.48 -4.99
CA PRO A 18 -1.41 -13.94 -5.01
C PRO A 18 -1.33 -14.52 -3.60
N ILE A 19 -2.37 -15.27 -3.20
CA ILE A 19 -2.50 -15.77 -1.83
C ILE A 19 -1.46 -16.86 -1.56
N GLU A 20 -1.23 -17.76 -2.53
CA GLU A 20 -0.25 -18.84 -2.41
C GLU A 20 1.17 -18.30 -2.24
N PHE A 21 1.55 -17.28 -3.01
CA PHE A 21 2.84 -16.59 -2.86
C PHE A 21 3.02 -16.02 -1.44
N TYR A 22 1.97 -15.41 -0.90
CA TYR A 22 1.98 -14.86 0.46
C TYR A 22 2.12 -15.97 1.53
N ILE A 23 1.33 -17.05 1.43
CA ILE A 23 1.37 -18.16 2.39
C ILE A 23 2.73 -18.87 2.33
N HIS A 24 3.26 -19.11 1.12
CA HIS A 24 4.56 -19.74 0.91
C HIS A 24 5.67 -18.95 1.61
N ASN A 25 5.75 -17.64 1.37
CA ASN A 25 6.81 -16.82 1.95
C ASN A 25 6.66 -16.63 3.47
N ILE A 26 5.44 -16.63 4.03
CA ILE A 26 5.27 -16.65 5.49
C ILE A 26 5.79 -17.98 6.06
N LYS A 27 5.39 -19.12 5.48
CA LYS A 27 5.85 -20.45 5.94
C LYS A 27 7.37 -20.58 5.81
N GLY A 28 7.94 -20.13 4.70
CA GLY A 28 9.39 -20.05 4.47
C GLY A 28 10.08 -19.16 5.52
N LEU A 29 9.52 -17.98 5.81
CA LEU A 29 10.05 -17.10 6.85
C LEU A 29 10.04 -17.78 8.22
N GLN A 30 9.01 -18.56 8.56
CA GLN A 30 8.95 -19.27 9.85
C GLN A 30 10.11 -20.27 10.03
N ILE A 31 10.48 -20.98 8.98
CA ILE A 31 11.54 -22.01 9.01
C ILE A 31 12.92 -21.50 8.56
N ALA A 32 13.03 -20.23 8.16
CA ALA A 32 14.29 -19.64 7.71
C ALA A 32 15.37 -19.76 8.80
N SER A 33 16.49 -20.40 8.42
CA SER A 33 17.61 -20.71 9.31
C SER A 33 18.80 -19.77 9.17
N SER A 34 18.75 -18.82 8.22
CA SER A 34 19.81 -17.83 7.99
C SER A 34 19.25 -16.43 7.75
N PRO A 35 20.06 -15.37 7.96
CA PRO A 35 19.67 -13.99 7.68
C PRO A 35 19.23 -13.77 6.22
N GLU A 36 19.93 -14.37 5.26
CA GLU A 36 19.68 -14.19 3.83
C GLU A 36 18.32 -14.75 3.43
N LYS A 37 17.98 -15.96 3.92
CA LYS A 37 16.68 -16.59 3.65
C LYS A 37 15.53 -15.83 4.29
N ALA A 38 15.72 -15.35 5.52
CA ALA A 38 14.70 -14.54 6.19
C ALA A 38 14.48 -13.21 5.44
N GLY A 39 15.57 -12.54 5.06
CA GLY A 39 15.54 -11.32 4.26
C GLY A 39 14.85 -11.52 2.91
N GLU A 40 15.16 -12.60 2.19
CA GLU A 40 14.54 -12.96 0.92
C GLU A 40 13.01 -13.07 1.03
N HIS A 41 12.50 -13.85 1.99
CA HIS A 41 11.06 -13.99 2.20
C HIS A 41 10.38 -12.67 2.59
N ILE A 42 11.03 -11.84 3.41
CA ILE A 42 10.50 -10.53 3.79
C ILE A 42 10.45 -9.59 2.57
N ILE A 43 11.51 -9.56 1.75
CA ILE A 43 11.58 -8.76 0.53
C ILE A 43 10.48 -9.19 -0.45
N ASN A 44 10.33 -10.50 -0.68
CA ASN A 44 9.25 -11.05 -1.51
C ASN A 44 7.87 -10.57 -1.03
N LEU A 45 7.63 -10.58 0.28
CA LEU A 45 6.37 -10.12 0.87
C LEU A 45 6.19 -8.59 0.78
N LEU A 46 7.26 -7.79 0.76
CA LEU A 46 7.18 -6.35 0.49
C LEU A 46 6.78 -6.07 -0.97
N HIS A 47 7.27 -6.86 -1.93
CA HIS A 47 6.79 -6.81 -3.31
C HIS A 47 5.31 -7.20 -3.40
N TRP A 48 4.91 -8.24 -2.67
CA TRP A 48 3.50 -8.63 -2.57
C TRP A 48 2.64 -7.49 -2.00
N LYS A 49 3.08 -6.84 -0.91
CA LYS A 49 2.36 -5.73 -0.26
C LYS A 49 2.10 -4.55 -1.19
N ASP A 50 3.03 -4.25 -2.10
CA ASP A 50 2.86 -3.18 -3.09
C ASP A 50 2.09 -3.63 -4.36
N GLY A 51 1.72 -4.91 -4.43
CA GLY A 51 1.01 -5.53 -5.55
C GLY A 51 1.90 -5.65 -6.78
N LYS A 52 3.16 -6.02 -6.57
CA LYS A 52 4.23 -6.10 -7.58
C LYS A 52 4.68 -7.51 -7.93
N VAL A 53 3.97 -8.51 -7.42
CA VAL A 53 4.16 -9.92 -7.77
C VAL A 53 3.23 -10.27 -8.93
N ARG A 54 3.75 -10.88 -10.00
CA ARG A 54 2.97 -11.33 -11.16
C ARG A 54 3.31 -12.77 -11.48
N ILE A 55 2.29 -13.57 -11.79
CA ILE A 55 2.49 -14.89 -12.40
C ILE A 55 3.09 -14.65 -13.78
N ASP A 56 4.19 -15.34 -14.07
CA ASP A 56 4.98 -15.20 -15.28
C ASP A 56 5.74 -16.51 -15.50
N SER A 57 5.55 -17.16 -16.66
CA SER A 57 6.21 -18.43 -16.96
C SER A 57 7.74 -18.37 -16.89
N ASN A 58 8.31 -17.17 -17.09
CA ASN A 58 9.75 -16.93 -17.03
C ASN A 58 10.20 -16.23 -15.73
N GLY A 59 9.34 -16.17 -14.71
CA GLY A 59 9.66 -15.51 -13.45
C GLY A 59 10.72 -16.25 -12.63
N ASP A 60 11.54 -15.48 -11.91
CA ASP A 60 12.68 -16.00 -11.15
C ASP A 60 12.31 -16.65 -9.80
N VAL A 61 11.06 -16.48 -9.35
CA VAL A 61 10.60 -17.01 -8.05
C VAL A 61 9.57 -18.11 -8.26
N LEU A 62 9.97 -19.36 -8.02
CA LEU A 62 9.08 -20.52 -8.10
C LEU A 62 8.33 -20.72 -6.77
N VAL A 63 6.99 -20.73 -6.81
CA VAL A 63 6.14 -21.08 -5.66
C VAL A 63 5.10 -22.11 -6.10
N GLY A 64 5.21 -23.33 -5.56
CA GLY A 64 4.36 -24.44 -6.00
C GLY A 64 4.68 -24.80 -7.46
N ASN A 65 3.68 -24.68 -8.33
CA ASN A 65 3.82 -24.94 -9.77
C ASN A 65 3.87 -23.65 -10.61
N GLU A 66 3.90 -22.48 -9.96
CA GLU A 66 3.80 -21.19 -10.62
C GLU A 66 5.11 -20.41 -10.46
N ASN A 67 5.57 -19.81 -11.55
CA ASN A 67 6.70 -18.88 -11.56
C ASN A 67 6.20 -17.44 -11.39
N TYR A 68 6.95 -16.64 -10.64
CA TYR A 68 6.58 -15.27 -10.31
C TYR A 68 7.70 -14.28 -10.64
N THR A 69 7.32 -13.18 -11.26
CA THR A 69 8.19 -12.02 -11.51
C THR A 69 7.92 -10.93 -10.47
N LEU A 70 9.01 -10.38 -9.91
CA LEU A 70 8.98 -9.30 -8.93
C LEU A 70 9.23 -7.95 -9.62
N LEU A 71 8.18 -7.16 -9.82
CA LEU A 71 8.28 -5.83 -10.41
C LEU A 71 8.83 -4.81 -9.40
N ALA A 72 9.39 -3.69 -9.89
CA ALA A 72 9.85 -2.60 -9.05
C ALA A 72 8.74 -2.05 -8.14
N THR A 73 9.05 -2.00 -6.84
CA THR A 73 8.19 -1.44 -5.78
C THR A 73 8.33 0.07 -5.68
N LYS A 74 7.41 0.70 -4.94
CA LYS A 74 7.60 2.09 -4.53
C LYS A 74 8.78 2.20 -3.55
N PRO A 75 9.59 3.28 -3.64
CA PRO A 75 10.77 3.46 -2.77
C PRO A 75 10.46 3.43 -1.27
N ASN A 76 9.24 3.83 -0.87
CA ASN A 76 8.81 3.84 0.52
C ASN A 76 8.25 2.50 1.02
N THR A 77 8.11 1.50 0.14
CA THR A 77 7.79 0.11 0.51
C THR A 77 9.08 -0.70 0.58
N TYR A 78 9.82 -0.75 -0.53
CA TYR A 78 11.11 -1.40 -0.61
C TYR A 78 12.03 -0.63 -1.57
N ASN A 79 13.28 -0.48 -1.18
CA ASN A 79 14.32 0.11 -1.98
C ASN A 79 15.56 -0.77 -1.78
N GLU A 80 16.04 -1.40 -2.85
CA GLU A 80 17.09 -2.41 -2.75
C GLU A 80 18.37 -1.85 -2.10
N THR A 81 18.82 -0.68 -2.55
CA THR A 81 20.04 -0.05 -2.03
C THR A 81 19.95 0.35 -0.57
N ARG A 82 18.76 0.65 -0.05
CA ARG A 82 18.55 1.09 1.33
C ARG A 82 18.20 -0.06 2.28
N HIS A 83 17.37 -1.00 1.83
CA HIS A 83 16.72 -1.96 2.73
C HIS A 83 17.35 -3.35 2.67
N LYS A 84 17.91 -3.79 1.53
CA LYS A 84 18.33 -5.18 1.34
C LYS A 84 19.39 -5.61 2.35
N GLU A 85 20.44 -4.81 2.49
CA GLU A 85 21.54 -5.09 3.42
C GLU A 85 21.04 -5.25 4.86
N ILE A 86 20.15 -4.35 5.28
CA ILE A 86 19.58 -4.37 6.63
C ILE A 86 18.67 -5.57 6.82
N LEU A 87 17.74 -5.83 5.89
CA LEU A 87 16.78 -6.94 5.99
C LEU A 87 17.45 -8.33 5.95
N SER A 88 18.64 -8.43 5.35
CA SER A 88 19.45 -9.64 5.30
C SER A 88 20.59 -9.65 6.34
N SER A 89 20.65 -8.68 7.25
CA SER A 89 21.69 -8.61 8.29
C SER A 89 21.44 -9.58 9.44
N ILE A 90 22.51 -9.97 10.12
CA ILE A 90 22.44 -10.83 11.31
C ILE A 90 21.64 -10.19 12.46
N ASP A 91 21.80 -8.88 12.67
CA ASP A 91 21.10 -8.14 13.72
C ASP A 91 19.59 -8.10 13.47
N PHE A 92 19.18 -7.84 12.23
CA PHE A 92 17.78 -7.87 11.86
C PHE A 92 17.21 -9.28 11.97
N TYR A 93 17.97 -10.31 11.57
CA TYR A 93 17.57 -11.69 11.73
C TYR A 93 17.35 -12.07 13.21
N HIS A 94 18.25 -11.67 14.11
CA HIS A 94 18.06 -11.89 15.55
C HIS A 94 16.78 -11.22 16.07
N TRP A 95 16.49 -10.00 15.63
CA TRP A 95 15.24 -9.33 15.96
C TRP A 95 14.00 -10.04 15.40
N VAL A 96 14.07 -10.57 14.17
CA VAL A 96 13.00 -11.43 13.61
C VAL A 96 12.76 -12.64 14.52
N GLN A 97 13.82 -13.31 14.98
CA GLN A 97 13.70 -14.46 15.88
C GLN A 97 13.15 -14.07 17.26
N GLU A 98 13.46 -12.87 17.75
CA GLU A 98 12.87 -12.32 18.98
C GLU A 98 11.35 -12.11 18.81
N VAL A 99 10.93 -11.46 17.73
CA VAL A 99 9.50 -11.20 17.43
C VAL A 99 8.72 -12.51 17.27
N LYS A 100 9.29 -13.54 16.63
CA LYS A 100 8.67 -14.88 16.52
C LYS A 100 8.37 -15.53 17.87
N LYS A 101 9.20 -15.26 18.89
CA LYS A 101 9.07 -15.83 20.23
C LYS A 101 8.08 -15.05 21.11
N GLN A 102 7.61 -13.88 20.67
CA GLN A 102 6.60 -13.14 21.42
C GLN A 102 5.30 -13.94 21.49
N ASN A 103 4.57 -13.75 22.59
CA ASN A 103 3.29 -14.40 22.86
C ASN A 103 2.14 -13.38 23.02
N SER A 104 2.45 -12.09 22.89
CA SER A 104 1.50 -11.00 23.10
C SER A 104 1.80 -9.84 22.16
N PHE A 105 0.76 -9.06 21.89
CA PHE A 105 0.81 -7.92 21.00
C PHE A 105 1.45 -6.71 21.66
N GLU A 106 2.54 -6.21 21.10
CA GLU A 106 3.22 -4.99 21.53
C GLU A 106 3.18 -3.95 20.41
N ALA A 107 2.19 -3.07 20.40
CA ALA A 107 2.01 -2.11 19.32
C ALA A 107 3.28 -1.28 19.02
N ASN A 108 4.02 -0.88 20.05
CA ASN A 108 5.21 -0.04 19.91
C ASN A 108 6.40 -0.75 19.21
N LYS A 109 6.33 -2.07 19.01
CA LYS A 109 7.34 -2.83 18.25
C LYS A 109 7.51 -2.31 16.83
N VAL A 110 6.50 -1.64 16.26
CA VAL A 110 6.58 -0.97 14.96
C VAL A 110 7.70 0.08 14.91
N ASN A 111 8.05 0.67 16.06
CA ASN A 111 9.08 1.69 16.13
C ASN A 111 10.51 1.11 16.07
N ASP A 112 10.69 -0.19 16.31
CA ASP A 112 12.00 -0.85 16.25
C ASP A 112 12.62 -0.70 14.86
N LEU A 113 11.80 -0.78 13.81
CA LEU A 113 12.24 -0.63 12.42
C LEU A 113 12.95 0.72 12.21
N ALA A 114 12.37 1.81 12.70
CA ALA A 114 12.97 3.13 12.58
C ALA A 114 14.10 3.35 13.61
N ASN A 115 13.93 2.89 14.84
CA ASN A 115 14.84 3.23 15.95
C ASN A 115 16.10 2.36 15.99
N LYS A 116 15.99 1.07 15.67
CA LYS A 116 17.10 0.10 15.72
C LYS A 116 17.77 -0.07 14.36
N PHE A 117 17.00 0.03 13.27
CA PHE A 117 17.45 -0.35 11.93
C PHE A 117 17.44 0.81 10.92
N ASP A 118 17.03 2.02 11.32
CA ASP A 118 16.86 3.17 10.41
C ASP A 118 15.99 2.86 9.15
N LEU A 119 15.08 1.90 9.30
CA LEU A 119 14.11 1.50 8.29
C LEU A 119 12.83 2.29 8.47
N TYR A 120 12.41 2.95 7.39
CA TYR A 120 11.19 3.77 7.32
C TYR A 120 11.22 4.98 8.26
N GLY A 121 10.26 5.91 8.11
CA GLY A 121 10.18 7.07 9.00
C GLY A 121 9.55 6.72 10.35
N ARG A 122 9.87 7.48 11.40
CA ARG A 122 9.34 7.28 12.77
C ARG A 122 7.81 7.34 12.86
N ASP A 123 7.17 8.10 11.96
CA ASP A 123 5.70 8.20 11.88
C ASP A 123 5.09 7.17 10.91
N SER A 124 5.90 6.25 10.36
CA SER A 124 5.43 5.19 9.47
C SER A 124 4.83 4.06 10.27
N LEU A 125 3.60 3.66 9.93
CA LEU A 125 2.92 2.55 10.61
C LEU A 125 2.65 1.37 9.69
N VAL A 126 2.25 1.63 8.44
CA VAL A 126 1.72 0.59 7.53
C VAL A 126 2.78 -0.47 7.19
N ILE A 127 4.00 -0.07 6.83
CA ILE A 127 5.05 -1.03 6.47
C ILE A 127 5.65 -1.72 7.71
N PRO A 128 5.97 -1.00 8.80
CA PRO A 128 6.39 -1.66 10.03
C PRO A 128 5.37 -2.66 10.60
N ALA A 129 4.07 -2.30 10.64
CA ALA A 129 3.01 -3.22 11.04
C ALA A 129 2.91 -4.43 10.09
N PHE A 130 3.11 -4.21 8.79
CA PHE A 130 3.16 -5.31 7.81
C PHE A 130 4.33 -6.26 8.06
N ILE A 131 5.53 -5.75 8.36
CA ILE A 131 6.71 -6.58 8.67
C ILE A 131 6.46 -7.40 9.93
N LEU A 132 5.93 -6.80 10.99
CA LEU A 132 5.57 -7.56 12.20
C LEU A 132 4.52 -8.63 11.93
N HIS A 133 3.51 -8.30 11.11
CA HIS A 133 2.49 -9.27 10.71
C HIS A 133 3.08 -10.46 9.97
N ILE A 134 3.98 -10.27 9.00
CA ILE A 134 4.53 -11.43 8.28
C ILE A 134 5.45 -12.29 9.16
N ILE A 135 6.07 -11.70 10.19
CA ILE A 135 6.89 -12.42 11.16
C ILE A 135 6.01 -13.21 12.15
N SER A 136 4.93 -12.62 12.66
CA SER A 136 4.03 -13.25 13.61
C SER A 136 2.56 -12.86 13.35
N PRO A 137 1.91 -13.49 12.35
CA PRO A 137 0.61 -13.06 11.82
C PRO A 137 -0.55 -13.26 12.78
N LEU A 138 -0.40 -14.15 13.77
CA LEU A 138 -1.42 -14.39 14.79
C LEU A 138 -1.39 -13.32 15.90
N ILE A 139 -0.28 -12.61 16.04
CA ILE A 139 -0.09 -11.59 17.08
C ILE A 139 -0.28 -10.18 16.50
N TYR A 140 0.32 -9.94 15.35
CA TYR A 140 0.33 -8.64 14.70
C TYR A 140 -0.62 -8.66 13.51
N PRO A 141 -1.72 -7.89 13.53
CA PRO A 141 -2.69 -7.93 12.44
C PRO A 141 -2.24 -7.08 11.25
N LEU A 142 -2.69 -7.43 10.03
CA LEU A 142 -2.47 -6.61 8.84
C LEU A 142 -3.20 -5.28 8.99
N TYR A 143 -2.47 -4.16 8.94
CA TYR A 143 -3.05 -2.84 9.14
C TYR A 143 -2.74 -1.86 8.01
N ASP A 144 -3.80 -1.31 7.41
CA ASP A 144 -3.75 -0.24 6.41
C ASP A 144 -5.06 0.57 6.36
N GLN A 145 -5.13 1.56 5.46
CA GLN A 145 -6.30 2.43 5.29
C GLN A 145 -7.61 1.70 4.93
N HIS A 146 -7.54 0.47 4.42
CA HIS A 146 -8.71 -0.29 3.98
C HIS A 146 -9.30 -1.04 5.15
N VAL A 147 -8.49 -1.76 5.91
CA VAL A 147 -8.97 -2.47 7.09
C VAL A 147 -9.41 -1.50 8.20
N GLU A 148 -8.74 -0.36 8.37
CA GLU A 148 -9.21 0.68 9.30
C GLU A 148 -10.57 1.23 8.89
N ARG A 149 -10.81 1.40 7.58
CA ARG A 149 -12.12 1.80 7.07
C ARG A 149 -13.20 0.77 7.36
N ALA A 150 -12.86 -0.51 7.24
CA ALA A 150 -13.78 -1.60 7.51
C ALA A 150 -14.13 -1.68 9.01
N LYS A 151 -13.13 -1.58 9.91
CA LYS A 151 -13.33 -1.49 11.37
C LYS A 151 -14.37 -0.42 11.70
N ARG A 152 -14.10 0.82 11.29
CA ARG A 152 -14.99 1.97 11.56
C ARG A 152 -16.41 1.74 11.06
N ALA A 153 -16.55 1.21 9.84
CA ALA A 153 -17.86 0.93 9.26
C ALA A 153 -18.63 -0.14 10.05
N LEU A 154 -17.95 -1.18 10.54
CA LEU A 154 -18.55 -2.26 11.32
C LEU A 154 -18.90 -1.83 12.75
N LEU A 155 -18.16 -0.88 13.31
CA LEU A 155 -18.43 -0.25 14.61
C LEU A 155 -19.41 0.94 14.52
N ALA A 156 -19.98 1.21 13.35
CA ALA A 156 -20.83 2.37 13.09
C ALA A 156 -20.18 3.73 13.43
N GLU A 157 -18.85 3.82 13.33
CA GLU A 157 -18.07 5.03 13.54
C GLU A 157 -18.01 5.89 12.27
N ASN A 158 -17.59 7.15 12.44
CA ASN A 158 -17.36 8.05 11.33
C ASN A 158 -16.23 7.55 10.42
N ILE A 159 -16.60 7.21 9.19
CA ILE A 159 -15.66 6.74 8.17
C ILE A 159 -14.90 7.92 7.58
N SER A 160 -13.60 7.98 7.85
CA SER A 160 -12.69 8.87 7.14
C SER A 160 -12.16 8.24 5.85
N PHE A 161 -12.11 9.04 4.79
CA PHE A 161 -11.47 8.67 3.52
C PHE A 161 -10.10 9.30 3.33
N LYS A 162 -9.60 10.01 4.36
CA LYS A 162 -8.25 10.61 4.38
C LYS A 162 -7.27 9.62 5.03
N ASN A 163 -5.98 9.77 4.73
CA ASN A 163 -4.92 8.90 5.28
C ASN A 163 -4.52 9.26 6.73
N ARG A 164 -5.12 10.29 7.33
CA ARG A 164 -4.65 10.86 8.62
C ARG A 164 -4.97 9.99 9.84
N ASP A 165 -5.82 8.99 9.66
CA ASP A 165 -6.33 8.15 10.76
C ASP A 165 -5.49 6.89 11.01
N ILE A 166 -4.34 6.77 10.34
CA ILE A 166 -3.40 5.66 10.54
C ILE A 166 -2.36 6.09 11.56
N HIS A 167 -2.59 5.74 12.82
CA HIS A 167 -1.68 6.01 13.93
C HIS A 167 -1.70 4.86 14.94
N ILE A 168 -0.74 4.87 15.88
CA ILE A 168 -0.49 3.75 16.79
C ILE A 168 -1.70 3.38 17.66
N VAL A 169 -2.46 4.39 18.13
CA VAL A 169 -3.69 4.17 18.91
C VAL A 169 -4.74 3.41 18.09
N ALA A 170 -4.98 3.82 16.83
CA ALA A 170 -5.93 3.13 15.96
C ALA A 170 -5.48 1.71 15.61
N TYR A 171 -4.17 1.44 15.56
CA TYR A 171 -3.64 0.08 15.38
C TYR A 171 -3.91 -0.82 16.60
N LYS A 172 -3.79 -0.28 17.83
CA LYS A 172 -4.17 -1.00 19.06
C LYS A 172 -5.65 -1.34 19.06
N GLU A 173 -6.50 -0.35 18.78
CA GLU A 173 -7.95 -0.57 18.66
C GLU A 173 -8.29 -1.61 17.60
N TYR A 174 -7.60 -1.56 16.45
CA TYR A 174 -7.80 -2.54 15.39
C TYR A 174 -7.42 -3.96 15.81
N GLN A 175 -6.36 -4.11 16.61
CA GLN A 175 -5.97 -5.41 17.14
C GLN A 175 -7.02 -5.98 18.09
N SER A 176 -7.57 -5.17 18.99
CA SER A 176 -8.68 -5.59 19.88
C SER A 176 -9.93 -5.94 19.07
N PHE A 177 -10.29 -5.11 18.09
CA PHE A 177 -11.38 -5.40 17.17
C PHE A 177 -11.19 -6.74 16.44
N LEU A 178 -9.97 -7.05 15.98
CA LEU A 178 -9.71 -8.30 15.29
C LEU A 178 -9.89 -9.51 16.23
N GLN A 179 -9.42 -9.41 17.47
CA GLN A 179 -9.62 -10.44 18.49
C GLN A 179 -11.09 -10.71 18.76
N ASP A 180 -11.90 -9.65 18.87
CA ASP A 180 -13.34 -9.75 19.11
C ASP A 180 -14.05 -10.48 17.96
N ILE A 181 -13.73 -10.16 16.70
CA ILE A 181 -14.37 -10.80 15.55
C ILE A 181 -13.86 -12.24 15.31
N SER A 182 -12.64 -12.55 15.73
CA SER A 182 -12.05 -13.89 15.68
C SER A 182 -12.46 -14.76 16.88
N GLY A 183 -13.15 -14.20 17.87
CA GLY A 183 -13.72 -14.93 19.00
C GLY A 183 -12.70 -15.51 19.98
N ASN A 184 -11.51 -14.90 20.08
CA ASN A 184 -10.40 -15.39 20.93
C ASN A 184 -10.08 -16.88 20.74
N ASN A 185 -10.24 -17.41 19.53
CA ASN A 185 -9.98 -18.83 19.26
C ASN A 185 -8.45 -19.09 19.27
N PRO A 186 -7.92 -19.85 20.26
CA PRO A 186 -6.48 -20.11 20.34
C PRO A 186 -5.97 -21.02 19.22
N THR A 187 -6.86 -21.68 18.47
CA THR A 187 -6.49 -22.59 17.37
C THR A 187 -6.68 -21.97 15.99
N ILE A 188 -6.81 -20.65 15.88
CA ILE A 188 -7.00 -20.00 14.59
C ILE A 188 -5.79 -20.21 13.67
N SER A 189 -6.05 -20.70 12.45
CA SER A 189 -5.02 -20.94 11.44
C SER A 189 -4.62 -19.64 10.72
N LEU A 190 -3.43 -19.65 10.11
CA LEU A 190 -2.97 -18.54 9.25
C LEU A 190 -3.96 -18.27 8.12
N GLU A 191 -4.50 -19.32 7.52
CA GLU A 191 -5.46 -19.27 6.44
C GLU A 191 -6.77 -18.57 6.89
N GLU A 192 -7.24 -18.81 8.10
CA GLU A 192 -8.42 -18.15 8.68
C GLU A 192 -8.17 -16.68 9.02
N VAL A 193 -7.02 -16.35 9.61
CA VAL A 193 -6.59 -14.95 9.82
C VAL A 193 -6.57 -14.23 8.48
N LYS A 194 -5.94 -14.84 7.47
CA LYS A 194 -5.83 -14.25 6.14
C LYS A 194 -7.17 -14.06 5.45
N LYS A 195 -8.11 -14.99 5.64
CA LYS A 195 -9.49 -14.87 5.14
C LYS A 195 -10.21 -13.68 5.76
N THR A 196 -10.02 -13.45 7.06
CA THR A 196 -10.56 -12.30 7.78
C THR A 196 -9.97 -10.99 7.26
N ASP A 197 -8.65 -10.92 7.11
CA ASP A 197 -7.95 -9.76 6.53
C ASP A 197 -8.42 -9.46 5.10
N ASN A 198 -8.58 -10.49 4.27
CA ASN A 198 -9.08 -10.38 2.91
C ASN A 198 -10.49 -9.77 2.86
N ALA A 199 -11.36 -10.20 3.78
CA ALA A 199 -12.71 -9.68 3.90
C ALA A 199 -12.72 -8.20 4.29
N LEU A 200 -12.02 -7.86 5.37
CA LEU A 200 -11.93 -6.48 5.86
C LEU A 200 -11.33 -5.55 4.80
N TRP A 201 -10.24 -5.98 4.15
CA TRP A 201 -9.61 -5.19 3.09
C TRP A 201 -10.56 -4.98 1.91
N SER A 202 -11.26 -6.02 1.45
CA SER A 202 -12.17 -5.95 0.31
C SER A 202 -13.38 -5.06 0.61
N PHE A 203 -13.96 -5.18 1.80
CA PHE A 203 -15.05 -4.33 2.26
C PHE A 203 -14.61 -2.87 2.36
N GLY A 204 -13.48 -2.62 3.01
CA GLY A 204 -12.88 -1.30 3.14
C GLY A 204 -12.56 -0.66 1.78
N LYS A 205 -12.11 -1.46 0.81
CA LYS A 205 -11.88 -0.98 -0.57
C LYS A 205 -13.20 -0.66 -1.28
N TRP A 206 -14.23 -1.48 -1.14
CA TRP A 206 -15.54 -1.23 -1.71
C TRP A 206 -16.18 0.05 -1.17
N LEU A 207 -16.11 0.30 0.14
CA LEU A 207 -16.60 1.54 0.76
C LEU A 207 -15.98 2.79 0.12
N LYS A 208 -14.68 2.75 -0.19
CA LYS A 208 -13.99 3.83 -0.91
C LYS A 208 -14.54 4.03 -2.32
N GLY A 209 -14.93 2.95 -2.99
CA GLY A 209 -15.59 3.00 -4.29
C GLY A 209 -16.96 3.69 -4.22
N GLN A 210 -17.78 3.32 -3.22
CA GLN A 210 -19.11 3.91 -3.03
C GLN A 210 -19.06 5.41 -2.75
N HIS A 211 -18.10 5.86 -1.94
CA HIS A 211 -17.91 7.30 -1.68
C HIS A 211 -17.57 8.08 -2.96
N LYS A 212 -16.75 7.51 -3.86
CA LYS A 212 -16.42 8.16 -5.14
C LYS A 212 -17.65 8.32 -6.04
N ILE A 213 -18.53 7.31 -6.07
CA ILE A 213 -19.77 7.36 -6.85
C ILE A 213 -20.71 8.42 -6.28
N LYS A 214 -20.89 8.48 -4.95
CA LYS A 214 -21.72 9.54 -4.31
C LYS A 214 -21.14 10.93 -4.52
N ALA A 215 -19.82 11.11 -4.43
CA ALA A 215 -19.17 12.39 -4.72
C ALA A 215 -19.27 12.80 -6.20
N HIS A 216 -19.40 11.83 -7.11
CA HIS A 216 -19.62 12.09 -8.53
C HIS A 216 -21.09 12.46 -8.81
N ASN A 217 -22.05 11.75 -8.19
CA ASN A 217 -23.48 11.98 -8.39
C ASN A 217 -24.01 13.20 -7.61
N GLY A 218 -23.37 13.59 -6.51
CA GLY A 218 -23.62 14.83 -5.78
C GLY A 218 -22.95 16.07 -6.39
N LYS A 219 -22.16 15.90 -7.45
CA LYS A 219 -21.69 17.00 -8.30
C LYS A 219 -22.69 17.25 -9.42
N THR A 220 -23.90 17.65 -9.05
CA THR A 220 -24.65 18.61 -9.87
C THR A 220 -23.77 19.85 -9.96
N LYS A 221 -23.07 19.97 -11.09
CA LYS A 221 -22.44 21.16 -11.68
C LYS A 221 -22.45 22.43 -10.79
N LYS A 222 -21.74 22.42 -9.66
CA LYS A 222 -21.21 23.67 -9.12
C LYS A 222 -20.10 24.06 -10.09
N LEU A 223 -20.42 24.95 -11.02
CA LEU A 223 -19.47 25.76 -11.74
C LEU A 223 -18.56 26.39 -10.68
N ASN A 224 -17.44 25.73 -10.39
CA ASN A 224 -16.31 26.42 -9.77
C ASN A 224 -15.73 27.29 -10.88
N GLU A 225 -16.16 28.55 -10.89
CA GLU A 225 -15.87 29.53 -11.95
C GLU A 225 -14.38 29.79 -12.21
N ASN A 226 -13.44 29.19 -11.47
CA ASN A 226 -12.01 29.46 -11.62
C ASN A 226 -11.08 28.24 -11.70
N HIS A 227 -11.59 27.02 -11.93
CA HIS A 227 -10.71 25.83 -12.03
C HIS A 227 -10.55 25.33 -13.47
N PHE A 228 -9.58 25.90 -14.18
CA PHE A 228 -9.22 25.40 -15.52
C PHE A 228 -8.59 24.00 -15.42
N THR A 229 -9.23 23.03 -16.06
CA THR A 229 -8.65 21.70 -16.29
C THR A 229 -8.06 21.68 -17.70
N PRO A 230 -6.74 21.50 -17.87
CA PRO A 230 -6.11 21.47 -19.18
C PRO A 230 -6.76 20.44 -20.12
N ASN A 231 -7.27 20.91 -21.26
CA ASN A 231 -7.77 20.08 -22.34
C ASN A 231 -6.60 19.52 -23.19
N ASN A 232 -6.90 18.74 -24.22
CA ASN A 232 -5.86 18.08 -25.02
C ASN A 232 -5.02 19.09 -25.81
N ASP A 233 -5.61 20.17 -26.33
CA ASP A 233 -4.91 21.21 -27.07
C ASP A 233 -3.89 21.95 -26.19
N PHE A 234 -4.29 22.27 -24.95
CA PHE A 234 -3.40 22.87 -23.96
C PHE A 234 -2.20 21.96 -23.67
N LYS A 235 -2.47 20.67 -23.43
CA LYS A 235 -1.40 19.69 -23.12
C LYS A 235 -0.45 19.53 -24.30
N LYS A 236 -0.99 19.44 -25.53
CA LYS A 236 -0.22 19.30 -26.76
C LYS A 236 0.71 20.49 -26.97
N GLU A 237 0.21 21.71 -26.82
CA GLU A 237 1.02 22.94 -26.93
C GLU A 237 2.15 22.97 -25.89
N VAL A 238 1.88 22.60 -24.63
CA VAL A 238 2.93 22.54 -23.59
C VAL A 238 4.00 21.52 -23.95
N LEU A 239 3.60 20.32 -24.39
CA LEU A 239 4.55 19.25 -24.73
C LEU A 239 5.41 19.60 -25.95
N ASP A 240 4.81 20.21 -26.98
CA ASP A 240 5.49 20.64 -28.20
C ASP A 240 6.48 21.80 -27.94
N ARG A 241 6.13 22.76 -27.08
CA ARG A 241 7.08 23.81 -26.68
C ARG A 241 8.23 23.28 -25.84
N ILE A 242 8.00 22.28 -24.99
CA ILE A 242 9.06 21.64 -24.21
C ILE A 242 10.02 20.86 -25.12
N SER A 243 9.53 20.18 -26.16
CA SER A 243 10.38 19.39 -27.07
C SER A 243 11.28 20.25 -27.97
N ARG A 244 10.91 21.52 -28.23
CA ARG A 244 11.70 22.47 -29.03
C ARG A 244 12.91 23.07 -28.30
N GLY A 245 13.04 22.83 -26.99
CA GLY A 245 14.18 23.27 -26.19
C GLY A 245 14.25 24.79 -25.97
N ASN A 246 15.06 25.21 -24.99
CA ASN A 246 15.36 26.61 -24.62
C ASN A 246 14.44 27.31 -23.59
N THR A 247 13.53 26.61 -22.91
CA THR A 247 12.78 27.21 -21.79
C THR A 247 12.43 26.18 -20.71
N SER A 248 12.40 26.61 -19.44
CA SER A 248 12.02 25.72 -18.33
C SER A 248 10.54 25.30 -18.44
N GLN A 249 10.22 24.09 -17.97
CA GLN A 249 8.84 23.55 -18.00
C GLN A 249 7.82 24.48 -17.32
N LYS A 250 8.24 25.18 -16.25
CA LYS A 250 7.42 26.15 -15.52
C LYS A 250 7.07 27.36 -16.40
N GLU A 251 8.05 27.90 -17.11
CA GLU A 251 7.85 29.07 -17.98
C GLU A 251 7.04 28.69 -19.23
N VAL A 252 7.23 27.49 -19.78
CA VAL A 252 6.34 26.96 -20.82
C VAL A 252 4.89 26.92 -20.32
N MET A 253 4.64 26.33 -19.14
CA MET A 253 3.28 26.27 -18.58
C MET A 253 2.64 27.66 -18.38
N LYS A 254 3.40 28.65 -17.90
CA LYS A 254 2.90 30.03 -17.79
C LYS A 254 2.57 30.63 -19.15
N SER A 255 3.46 30.50 -20.13
CA SER A 255 3.26 31.07 -21.47
C SER A 255 2.04 30.47 -22.17
N VAL A 256 1.80 29.17 -22.01
CA VAL A 256 0.64 28.49 -22.58
C VAL A 256 -0.63 28.84 -21.81
N ALA A 257 -0.56 29.00 -20.48
CA ALA A 257 -1.69 29.50 -19.68
C ALA A 257 -2.16 30.89 -20.16
N VAL A 258 -1.21 31.81 -20.41
CA VAL A 258 -1.50 33.12 -20.98
C VAL A 258 -2.10 33.00 -22.39
N LYS A 259 -1.52 32.18 -23.28
CA LYS A 259 -2.04 31.95 -24.64
C LYS A 259 -3.49 31.47 -24.64
N PHE A 260 -3.86 30.61 -23.70
CA PHE A 260 -5.20 30.04 -23.59
C PHE A 260 -6.15 30.91 -22.75
N GLY A 261 -5.69 32.06 -22.22
CA GLY A 261 -6.52 32.94 -21.39
C GLY A 261 -6.95 32.31 -20.06
N VAL A 262 -6.13 31.42 -19.50
CA VAL A 262 -6.49 30.59 -18.34
C VAL A 262 -5.52 30.78 -17.19
N THR A 263 -6.03 30.63 -15.97
CA THR A 263 -5.20 30.58 -14.75
C THR A 263 -5.07 29.12 -14.32
N LEU A 264 -3.83 28.64 -14.18
CA LEU A 264 -3.59 27.29 -13.65
C LEU A 264 -3.48 27.31 -12.13
N PRO A 265 -3.82 26.20 -11.46
CA PRO A 265 -3.49 26.02 -10.05
C PRO A 265 -1.98 26.07 -9.79
N ASP A 266 -1.58 26.58 -8.63
CA ASP A 266 -0.18 26.69 -8.18
C ASP A 266 0.67 25.43 -8.37
N SER A 267 0.06 24.25 -8.22
CA SER A 267 0.76 22.97 -8.35
C SER A 267 1.40 22.78 -9.73
N TYR A 268 0.80 23.36 -10.77
CA TYR A 268 1.33 23.33 -12.14
C TYR A 268 2.66 24.08 -12.24
N TYR A 269 2.84 25.14 -11.45
CA TYR A 269 4.09 25.92 -11.43
C TYR A 269 5.11 25.39 -10.43
N LYS A 270 4.66 24.80 -9.31
CA LYS A 270 5.54 24.21 -8.28
C LYS A 270 6.09 22.85 -8.70
N TYR A 271 5.31 22.04 -9.41
CA TYR A 271 5.68 20.66 -9.78
C TYR A 271 5.37 20.33 -11.26
N PRO A 272 5.85 21.13 -12.23
CA PRO A 272 5.48 20.99 -13.64
C PRO A 272 5.82 19.59 -14.19
N GLY A 273 6.97 19.02 -13.82
CA GLY A 273 7.42 17.71 -14.30
C GLY A 273 6.50 16.56 -13.93
N SER A 274 5.84 16.59 -12.76
CA SER A 274 4.88 15.58 -12.35
C SER A 274 3.64 15.58 -13.26
N HIS A 275 3.14 16.78 -13.59
CA HIS A 275 2.01 16.95 -14.49
C HIS A 275 2.35 16.54 -15.93
N ILE A 276 3.53 16.93 -16.42
CA ILE A 276 4.02 16.56 -17.76
C ILE A 276 4.21 15.05 -17.90
N ASN A 277 4.85 14.41 -16.92
CA ASN A 277 5.03 12.95 -16.92
C ASN A 277 3.68 12.21 -16.90
N ARG A 278 2.69 12.74 -16.18
CA ARG A 278 1.33 12.19 -16.20
C ARG A 278 0.68 12.36 -17.58
N TRP A 279 0.84 13.51 -18.24
CA TRP A 279 0.28 13.73 -19.59
C TRP A 279 0.91 12.85 -20.66
N ARG A 280 2.23 12.64 -20.61
CA ARG A 280 2.93 11.70 -21.50
C ARG A 280 2.40 10.27 -21.38
N LYS A 281 2.03 9.84 -20.16
CA LYS A 281 1.45 8.50 -19.90
C LYS A 281 -0.02 8.37 -20.29
N GLN A 282 -0.71 9.48 -20.57
CA GLN A 282 -2.13 9.49 -20.96
C GLN A 282 -2.34 9.31 -22.47
N SER A 283 -1.29 8.97 -23.23
CA SER A 283 -1.36 8.72 -24.68
C SER A 283 -2.00 9.87 -25.48
N ILE A 284 -1.52 11.10 -25.25
CA ILE A 284 -1.77 12.21 -26.18
C ILE A 284 -0.80 12.14 -27.38
N TYR A 285 0.12 11.17 -27.35
CA TYR A 285 0.83 10.56 -28.47
C TYR A 285 1.06 9.09 -28.14
#